data_AF-A0A7I7YIZ0-F1
#
_entry.id   AF-A0A7I7YIZ0-F1
#
_cell.length_a   1.000
_cell.length_b   1.000
_cell.length_c   1.000
_cell.angle_alpha   90.00
_cell.angle_beta   90.00
_cell.angle_gamma   90.00
#
_symmetry.space_group_name_H-M   'P 1'
#
loop_
_entity.id
_entity.type
_entity.pdbx_description
1 polymer ?
#
loop_
_entity_poly.entity_id
_entity_poly.type
_entity_poly.pdbx_seq_one_letter_code
_entity_poly.pdbx_strand_id
1 'polypeptide(L)' 'MRRAGDGEEITITVAGRPAARLAPPASRTWRRWAEVSELFAGPADPAWNADRESIAQDIRDPWIEQ' A
#
# COMPACT_ATOMS: atom_id res chain seq x y z
N MET A 1 -11.53 -5.78 5.77
CA MET A 1 -11.07 -6.91 4.92
C MET A 1 -10.38 -7.96 5.80
N ARG A 2 -11.15 -8.87 6.42
CA ARG A 2 -10.59 -10.00 7.19
C ARG A 2 -10.88 -11.35 6.53
N ARG A 3 -12.07 -11.51 5.91
CA ARG A 3 -12.51 -12.76 5.26
C ARG A 3 -11.71 -13.19 4.03
N ALA A 4 -11.24 -12.26 3.19
CA ALA A 4 -10.38 -12.60 2.04
C ALA A 4 -9.04 -13.25 2.46
N GLY A 5 -8.65 -13.10 3.74
CA GLY A 5 -7.47 -13.77 4.29
C GLY A 5 -7.66 -15.26 4.54
N ASP A 6 -8.90 -15.76 4.53
CA ASP A 6 -9.26 -17.12 4.95
C ASP A 6 -9.50 -18.07 3.77
N GLY A 7 -9.20 -17.66 2.53
CA GLY A 7 -9.37 -18.51 1.33
C GLY A 7 -10.56 -18.15 0.44
N GLU A 8 -11.44 -17.25 0.90
CA GLU A 8 -12.63 -16.86 0.15
C GLU A 8 -12.28 -15.80 -0.91
N GLU A 9 -12.72 -16.06 -2.14
CA GLU A 9 -12.52 -15.19 -3.28
C GLU A 9 -13.68 -14.18 -3.39
N ILE A 10 -13.37 -12.88 -3.41
CA ILE A 10 -14.38 -11.82 -3.44
C ILE A 10 -14.34 -11.13 -4.81
N THR A 11 -15.46 -11.17 -5.53
CA THR A 11 -15.63 -10.40 -6.76
C THR A 11 -15.97 -8.95 -6.43
N ILE A 12 -15.10 -8.02 -6.83
CA ILE A 12 -15.38 -6.58 -6.78
C ILE A 12 -16.17 -6.21 -8.04
N THR A 13 -17.33 -5.59 -7.84
CA THR A 13 -18.14 -5.05 -8.94
C THR A 13 -18.11 -3.52 -8.95
N VAL A 14 -18.16 -2.93 -10.15
CA VAL A 14 -18.36 -1.50 -10.37
C VAL A 14 -19.60 -1.36 -11.25
N ALA A 15 -20.58 -0.56 -10.80
CA ALA A 15 -21.88 -0.41 -11.48
C ALA A 15 -22.56 -1.75 -11.86
N GLY A 16 -22.45 -2.75 -10.98
CA GLY A 16 -23.03 -4.09 -11.20
C GLY A 16 -22.24 -4.99 -12.16
N ARG A 17 -21.13 -4.53 -12.73
CA ARG A 17 -20.25 -5.33 -13.58
C ARG A 17 -19.02 -5.80 -12.81
N PRO A 18 -18.60 -7.08 -12.92
CA PRO A 18 -17.34 -7.55 -12.36
C PRO A 18 -16.17 -6.73 -12.90
N ALA A 19 -15.38 -6.14 -11.99
CA ALA A 19 -14.25 -5.29 -12.32
C ALA A 19 -12.92 -5.89 -11.85
N ALA A 20 -12.92 -6.60 -10.72
CA ALA A 20 -11.73 -7.26 -10.19
C ALA A 20 -12.11 -8.44 -9.30
N ARG A 21 -11.11 -9.26 -8.97
CA ARG A 21 -11.24 -10.48 -8.17
C ARG A 21 -10.17 -10.44 -7.08
N LEU A 22 -10.60 -10.39 -5.82
CA LEU A 22 -9.70 -10.49 -4.67
C LEU A 22 -9.57 -11.97 -4.32
N ALA A 23 -8.44 -12.56 -4.66
CA ALA A 23 -8.09 -13.91 -4.26
C ALA A 23 -7.17 -13.89 -3.03
N PRO A 24 -7.06 -15.01 -2.29
CA PRO A 24 -6.07 -15.15 -1.22
C PRO A 24 -4.67 -14.83 -1.77
N PRO A 25 -3.85 -14.04 -1.05
CA PRO A 25 -2.51 -13.70 -1.53
C PRO A 25 -1.67 -14.97 -1.64
N ALA A 26 -1.17 -15.27 -2.84
CA ALA A 26 -0.36 -16.47 -3.14
C ALA A 26 0.91 -16.56 -2.29
N SER A 27 1.41 -15.43 -1.78
CA SER A 27 2.54 -15.38 -0.85
C SER A 27 2.26 -14.36 0.24
N ARG A 28 2.27 -14.80 1.50
CA ARG A 28 2.09 -13.95 2.69
C ARG A 28 3.43 -13.65 3.36
N THR A 29 4.49 -13.52 2.57
CA THR A 29 5.84 -13.30 3.09
C THR A 29 6.32 -11.93 2.68
N TRP A 30 6.69 -11.12 3.66
CA TRP A 30 7.43 -9.88 3.44
C TRP A 30 8.75 -10.22 2.71
N ARG A 31 8.95 -9.66 1.52
CA ARG A 31 10.18 -9.82 0.76
C ARG A 31 11.27 -8.94 1.36
N ARG A 32 12.53 -9.37 1.28
CA ARG A 32 13.66 -8.55 1.73
C ARG A 32 13.84 -7.37 0.78
N TRP A 33 14.32 -6.24 1.30
CA TRP A 33 14.60 -5.06 0.48
C TRP A 33 15.49 -5.37 -0.74
N ALA A 34 16.53 -6.18 -0.55
CA ALA A 34 17.44 -6.59 -1.63
C ALA A 34 16.74 -7.38 -2.76
N GLU A 35 15.58 -7.99 -2.51
CA GLU A 35 14.83 -8.73 -3.53
C GLU A 35 13.90 -7.83 -4.36
N VAL A 36 13.69 -6.57 -3.96
CA VAL A 36 12.75 -5.64 -4.60
C VAL A 36 13.36 -4.30 -4.98
N SER A 37 14.57 -3.98 -4.53
CA SER A 37 15.20 -2.66 -4.73
C SER A 37 15.35 -2.29 -6.21
N GLU A 38 15.56 -3.27 -7.09
CA GLU A 38 15.67 -3.04 -8.53
C GLU A 38 14.39 -2.46 -9.14
N LEU A 39 13.21 -2.77 -8.59
CA LEU A 39 11.94 -2.20 -9.04
C LEU A 39 11.88 -0.67 -8.81
N PHE A 40 12.70 -0.17 -7.88
CA PHE A 40 12.79 1.23 -7.52
C PHE A 40 14.00 1.93 -8.15
N ALA A 41 14.73 1.27 -9.06
CA ALA A 41 15.86 1.85 -9.78
C ALA A 41 15.42 2.79 -10.92
N GLY A 42 14.46 3.67 -10.63
CA GLY A 42 14.02 4.75 -11.50
C GLY A 42 14.84 6.03 -11.28
N PRO A 43 14.58 7.08 -12.09
CA PRO A 43 15.15 8.40 -11.86
C PRO A 43 14.88 8.88 -10.44
N ALA A 44 15.89 9.54 -9.84
CA ALA A 44 15.69 10.20 -8.56
C ALA A 44 14.62 11.30 -8.71
N ASP A 45 13.78 11.45 -7.69
CA ASP A 45 12.84 12.55 -7.62
C ASP A 45 13.58 13.84 -7.21
N PRO A 46 13.66 14.85 -8.08
CA PRO A 46 14.33 16.11 -7.77
C PRO A 46 13.57 16.95 -6.73
N ALA A 47 12.27 16.73 -6.57
CA ALA A 47 11.43 17.47 -5.62
C ALA A 47 11.43 16.84 -4.22
N TRP A 48 12.02 15.65 -4.05
CA TRP A 48 11.99 14.87 -2.81
C TRP A 48 12.25 15.69 -1.54
N ASN A 49 13.27 16.54 -1.54
CA ASN A 49 13.61 17.33 -0.36
C ASN A 49 12.52 18.35 -0.03
N ALA A 50 12.01 19.06 -1.04
CA ALA A 50 10.95 20.05 -0.86
C ALA A 50 9.65 19.39 -0.40
N ASP A 51 9.28 18.25 -0.98
CA ASP A 51 8.10 17.49 -0.61
C ASP A 51 8.19 16.98 0.83
N ARG A 52 9.36 16.44 1.21
CA ARG A 52 9.61 15.98 2.58
C ARG A 52 9.52 17.12 3.61
N GLU A 53 10.03 18.29 3.27
CA GLU A 53 9.99 19.48 4.14
C GLU A 53 8.56 20.03 4.32
N SER A 54 7.65 19.77 3.38
CA SER A 54 6.24 20.17 3.49
C SER A 54 5.46 19.39 4.56
N ILE A 55 5.97 18.21 4.95
CA ILE A 55 5.35 17.37 5.97
C ILE A 55 5.66 17.94 7.35
N ALA A 56 4.63 18.08 8.18
CA ALA A 56 4.77 18.41 9.60
C ALA A 56 5.66 17.36 10.28
N GLN A 57 6.84 17.78 10.76
CA GLN A 57 7.84 16.87 11.33
C GLN A 57 7.55 16.48 12.79
N ASP A 58 6.59 17.15 13.41
CA ASP A 58 6.15 16.85 14.75
C ASP A 58 5.27 15.59 14.77
N ILE A 59 5.67 14.63 15.61
CA ILE A 59 4.88 13.42 15.86
C ILE A 59 3.71 13.82 16.76
N ARG A 60 2.50 13.84 16.17
CA ARG A 60 1.25 14.01 16.92
C ARG A 60 0.54 12.68 17.04
N ASP A 61 -0.02 12.42 18.22
CA ASP A 61 -0.96 11.32 18.40
C ASP A 61 -2.28 11.68 17.69
N PRO A 62 -2.68 10.95 16.63
CA PRO A 62 -3.90 11.24 15.89
C PRO A 62 -5.19 10.89 16.66
N TRP A 63 -5.07 10.32 17.87
CA TRP A 63 -6.19 9.87 18.70
C TRP A 63 -6.41 10.72 19.95
N ILE A 64 -5.58 11.74 20.20
CA ILE A 64 -5.87 12.75 21.23
C ILE A 64 -6.68 13.87 20.57
N GLU A 65 -7.87 14.17 21.12
CA GLU A 65 -8.69 15.30 20.69
C GLU A 65 -7.87 16.60 20.76
N GLN A 66 -7.91 17.38 19.68
CA GLN A 66 -7.25 18.69 19.58
C GLN A 66 -7.95 19.76 20.40
#